data_AF-A0A6B9YYI1-F1
#
_entry.id   AF-A0A6B9YYI1-F1
#
_cell.length_a   1.000
_cell.length_b   1.000
_cell.length_c   1.000
_cell.angle_alpha   90.00
_cell.angle_beta   90.00
_cell.angle_gamma   90.00
#
_symmetry.space_group_name_H-M   'P 1'
#
loop_
_entity.id
_entity.type
_entity.pdbx_description
1 polymer ?
#
loop_
_entity_poly.entity_id
_entity_poly.type
_entity_poly.pdbx_seq_one_letter_code
_entity_poly.pdbx_strand_id
1 'polypeptide(L)'
;MFVIPTHATEVHISAQALERTLQTQLFNGPDGRYYLRGDAKSACYVYAEKPRITFNQDRVVVHVHTRAKLGTGVYGNCVGVSLTRDVDVSVLPDAQSETIGFRDARIDRLSNSRELNFLLEPFLEHQLPQQLKVNAATLMRQLLTKSAETTGYAITLDNLKIHSMIVQNNLLVLDVDTILSVR
;
A
#
# COMPACT_ATOMS: atom_id res chain seq x y z
N MET A 1 1.55 -9.95 43.47
CA MET A 1 1.61 -8.87 42.46
C MET A 1 2.38 -9.43 41.28
N PHE A 2 1.70 -9.83 40.21
CA PHE A 2 2.35 -10.38 39.02
C PHE A 2 2.81 -9.22 38.14
N VAL A 3 4.12 -9.12 37.89
CA VAL A 3 4.69 -8.20 36.91
C VAL A 3 4.45 -8.83 35.56
N ILE A 4 3.51 -8.30 34.77
CA ILE A 4 3.35 -8.70 33.38
C ILE A 4 4.46 -7.96 32.62
N PRO A 5 5.41 -8.67 31.98
CA PRO A 5 6.42 -8.00 31.18
C PRO A 5 5.74 -7.31 29.99
N THR A 6 5.93 -5.99 29.88
CA THR A 6 5.53 -5.18 28.72
C THR A 6 6.62 -5.30 27.67
N HIS A 7 6.32 -5.98 26.57
CA HIS A 7 7.26 -6.25 25.50
C HIS A 7 7.07 -5.29 24.33
N ALA A 8 7.21 -3.98 24.55
CA ALA A 8 7.05 -3.01 23.47
C ALA A 8 8.26 -3.06 22.52
N THR A 9 8.01 -3.35 21.25
CA THR A 9 8.97 -3.29 20.16
C THR A 9 8.50 -2.24 19.16
N GLU A 10 9.36 -1.27 18.87
CA GLU A 10 9.10 -0.29 17.81
C GLU A 10 9.74 -0.74 16.50
N VAL A 11 8.96 -0.77 15.42
CA VAL A 11 9.42 -1.07 14.08
C VAL A 11 9.34 0.19 13.22
N HIS A 12 10.47 0.61 12.67
CA HIS A 12 10.56 1.78 11.81
C HIS A 12 10.59 1.35 10.35
N ILE A 13 9.57 1.75 9.59
CA ILE A 13 9.44 1.43 8.17
C ILE A 13 9.66 2.70 7.36
N SER A 14 10.68 2.68 6.51
CA SER A 14 11.00 3.80 5.63
C SER A 14 10.06 3.87 4.43
N ALA A 15 9.93 5.06 3.84
CA ALA A 15 9.19 5.26 2.60
C ALA A 15 9.69 4.34 1.47
N GLN A 16 11.01 4.13 1.39
CA GLN A 16 11.63 3.26 0.40
C GLN A 16 11.22 1.79 0.59
N ALA A 17 11.08 1.32 1.84
CA ALA A 17 10.63 -0.04 2.12
C ALA A 17 9.16 -0.23 1.73
N LEU A 18 8.30 0.75 2.02
CA LEU A 18 6.91 0.76 1.57
C LEU A 18 6.81 0.80 0.04
N GLU A 19 7.61 1.64 -0.61
CA GLU A 19 7.64 1.77 -2.08
C GLU A 19 8.01 0.44 -2.75
N ARG A 20 9.06 -0.23 -2.28
CA ARG A 20 9.46 -1.56 -2.79
C ARG A 20 8.36 -2.61 -2.58
N THR A 21 7.69 -2.55 -1.44
CA THR A 21 6.58 -3.46 -1.12
C THR A 21 5.42 -3.23 -2.09
N LEU A 22 5.04 -1.97 -2.31
CA LEU A 22 3.99 -1.59 -3.24
C LEU A 22 4.33 -1.99 -4.69
N GLN A 23 5.59 -1.81 -5.10
CA GLN A 23 6.10 -2.26 -6.40
C GLN A 23 5.97 -3.77 -6.59
N THR A 24 6.33 -4.54 -5.57
CA THR A 24 6.31 -6.01 -5.63
C THR A 24 4.88 -6.57 -5.60
N GLN A 25 3.99 -5.95 -4.82
CA GLN A 25 2.66 -6.50 -4.55
C GLN A 25 1.57 -5.98 -5.51
N LEU A 26 1.62 -4.70 -5.91
CA LEU A 26 0.60 -4.09 -6.77
C LEU A 26 1.12 -3.75 -8.17
N PHE A 27 2.30 -3.14 -8.27
CA PHE A 27 2.85 -2.69 -9.55
C PHE A 27 3.76 -3.75 -10.19
N ASN A 28 3.26 -4.99 -10.22
CA ASN A 28 3.98 -6.16 -10.73
C ASN A 28 3.55 -6.56 -12.16
N GLY A 29 2.69 -5.77 -12.81
CA GLY A 29 2.36 -5.94 -14.22
C GLY A 29 3.53 -5.55 -15.15
N PRO A 30 3.39 -5.81 -16.46
CA PRO A 30 4.39 -5.41 -17.45
C PRO A 30 4.77 -3.93 -17.32
N ASP A 31 6.06 -3.63 -17.38
CA ASP A 31 6.64 -2.29 -17.19
C ASP A 31 6.35 -1.65 -15.81
N GLY A 32 6.03 -2.46 -14.80
CA GLY A 32 5.70 -1.96 -13.46
C GLY A 32 4.36 -1.22 -13.40
N ARG A 33 3.39 -1.67 -14.21
CA ARG A 33 2.05 -1.09 -14.27
C ARG A 33 1.10 -1.81 -13.34
N TYR A 34 0.26 -1.01 -12.67
CA TYR A 34 -0.90 -1.48 -11.95
C TYR A 34 -2.16 -1.02 -12.70
N TYR A 35 -2.90 -1.97 -13.28
CA TYR A 35 -4.11 -1.68 -14.03
C TYR A 35 -5.30 -1.53 -13.08
N LEU A 36 -5.84 -0.32 -13.02
CA LEU A 36 -7.03 0.04 -12.25
C LEU A 36 -8.31 -0.38 -13.00
N ARG A 37 -8.29 -0.33 -14.33
CA ARG A 37 -9.38 -0.79 -15.19
C ARG A 37 -8.82 -1.35 -16.50
N GLY A 38 -9.37 -2.47 -16.95
CA GLY A 38 -8.88 -3.18 -18.12
C GLY A 38 -7.50 -3.79 -17.86
N ASP A 39 -6.77 -4.08 -18.93
CA ASP A 39 -5.44 -4.67 -18.92
C ASP A 39 -4.66 -4.25 -20.17
N ALA A 40 -3.49 -4.84 -20.39
CA ALA A 40 -2.65 -4.58 -21.57
C ALA A 40 -3.31 -4.94 -22.91
N LYS A 41 -4.37 -5.75 -22.91
CA LYS A 41 -5.09 -6.19 -24.12
C LYS A 41 -6.41 -5.43 -24.32
N SER A 42 -6.83 -4.68 -23.31
CA SER A 42 -8.08 -3.94 -23.34
C SER A 42 -7.98 -2.71 -24.24
N ALA A 43 -9.02 -2.48 -25.05
CA ALA A 43 -9.08 -1.31 -25.93
C ALA A 43 -8.98 0.00 -25.14
N CYS A 44 -9.84 0.15 -24.13
CA CYS A 44 -9.84 1.24 -23.15
C CYS A 44 -9.27 0.72 -21.81
N TYR A 45 -8.45 1.51 -21.15
CA TYR A 45 -7.76 1.10 -19.92
C TYR A 45 -7.47 2.29 -19.00
N VAL A 46 -7.20 1.99 -17.74
CA VAL A 46 -6.65 2.93 -16.76
C VAL A 46 -5.56 2.19 -16.00
N TYR A 47 -4.34 2.74 -15.97
CA TYR A 47 -3.26 2.20 -15.17
C TYR A 47 -2.46 3.30 -14.48
N ALA A 48 -1.83 2.92 -13.37
CA ALA A 48 -0.82 3.69 -12.69
C ALA A 48 0.56 3.04 -12.87
N GLU A 49 1.62 3.84 -12.88
CA GLU A 49 3.01 3.41 -12.95
C GLU A 49 3.89 4.30 -12.06
N LYS A 50 5.12 3.84 -11.82
CA LYS A 50 6.17 4.59 -11.08
C LYS A 50 5.69 5.07 -9.70
N PRO A 51 5.22 4.17 -8.83
CA PRO A 51 4.79 4.56 -7.49
C PRO A 51 5.97 5.14 -6.71
N ARG A 52 5.74 6.25 -6.02
CA ARG A 52 6.68 6.83 -5.05
C ARG A 52 5.97 7.06 -3.72
N ILE A 53 6.64 6.76 -2.62
CA ILE A 53 6.08 6.98 -1.28
C ILE A 53 6.76 8.17 -0.62
N THR A 54 5.95 9.04 -0.02
CA THR A 54 6.39 10.03 0.95
C THR A 54 5.48 10.02 2.17
N PHE A 55 5.86 10.79 3.18
CA PHE A 55 5.08 10.98 4.38
C PHE A 55 4.74 12.45 4.52
N ASN A 56 3.50 12.75 4.87
CA ASN A 56 3.04 14.12 5.09
C ASN A 56 2.15 14.13 6.33
N GLN A 57 2.62 14.81 7.39
CA GLN A 57 1.96 14.85 8.69
C GLN A 57 1.71 13.42 9.23
N ASP A 58 0.45 13.03 9.39
CA ASP A 58 -0.01 11.73 9.87
C ASP A 58 -0.31 10.73 8.74
N ARG A 59 -0.06 11.11 7.48
CA ARG A 59 -0.44 10.34 6.29
C ARG A 59 0.73 9.77 5.52
N VAL A 60 0.49 8.61 4.94
CA VAL A 60 1.34 8.05 3.87
C VAL A 60 0.80 8.59 2.55
N VAL A 61 1.66 9.19 1.74
CA VAL A 61 1.31 9.74 0.44
C VAL A 61 1.94 8.88 -0.66
N VAL A 62 1.09 8.40 -1.56
CA VAL A 62 1.46 7.62 -2.74
C VAL A 62 1.35 8.52 -3.96
N HIS A 63 2.48 8.82 -4.56
CA HIS A 63 2.56 9.54 -5.84
C HIS A 63 2.59 8.52 -6.97
N VAL A 64 1.70 8.66 -7.95
CA VAL A 64 1.64 7.76 -9.10
C VAL A 64 1.48 8.54 -10.40
N HIS A 65 2.13 8.03 -11.46
CA HIS A 65 1.87 8.50 -12.81
C HIS A 65 0.75 7.67 -13.42
N THR A 66 -0.36 8.30 -13.75
CA THR A 66 -1.58 7.62 -14.25
C THR A 66 -1.76 7.88 -15.74
N ARG A 67 -2.07 6.83 -16.50
CA ARG A 67 -2.54 6.93 -17.90
C ARG A 67 -3.89 6.28 -18.06
N ALA A 68 -4.79 6.95 -18.75
CA ALA A 68 -6.14 6.49 -19.00
C ALA A 68 -6.56 6.71 -20.46
N LYS A 69 -7.16 5.68 -21.06
CA LYS A 69 -7.98 5.79 -22.27
C LYS A 69 -9.41 5.46 -21.87
N LEU A 70 -10.26 6.48 -21.84
CA LEU A 70 -11.65 6.37 -21.41
C LEU A 70 -12.57 6.56 -22.62
N GLY A 71 -13.54 5.68 -22.80
CA GLY A 71 -14.45 5.73 -23.93
C GLY A 71 -15.07 4.37 -24.21
N THR A 72 -15.38 4.13 -25.48
CA THR A 72 -16.01 2.90 -25.95
C THR A 72 -15.04 2.12 -26.82
N GLY A 73 -14.90 0.81 -26.54
CA GLY A 73 -14.12 -0.09 -27.37
C GLY A 73 -14.86 -0.41 -28.68
N VAL A 74 -14.27 -0.07 -29.82
CA VAL A 74 -14.81 -0.36 -31.16
C VAL A 74 -13.71 -1.00 -32.00
N TYR A 75 -13.94 -2.24 -32.45
CA TYR A 75 -12.95 -3.04 -33.20
C TYR A 75 -11.54 -3.08 -32.55
N GLY A 76 -11.48 -3.21 -31.22
CA GLY A 76 -10.23 -3.26 -30.47
C GLY A 76 -9.57 -1.90 -30.20
N ASN A 77 -10.14 -0.80 -30.69
CA ASN A 77 -9.66 0.56 -30.44
C ASN A 77 -10.53 1.29 -29.41
N CYS A 78 -9.93 2.12 -28.56
CA CYS A 78 -10.70 3.00 -27.68
C CYS A 78 -11.08 4.28 -28.42
N VAL A 79 -12.38 4.47 -28.65
CA VAL A 79 -12.94 5.73 -29.16
C VAL A 79 -13.36 6.55 -27.95
N GLY A 80 -12.63 7.63 -27.68
CA GLY A 80 -12.87 8.50 -26.53
C GLY A 80 -11.69 9.41 -26.22
N VAL A 81 -11.48 9.68 -24.93
CA VAL A 81 -10.47 10.62 -24.43
C VAL A 81 -9.25 9.89 -23.87
N SER A 82 -8.06 10.48 -24.08
CA SER A 82 -6.81 10.01 -23.49
C SER A 82 -6.31 11.03 -22.47
N LEU A 83 -5.88 10.53 -21.32
CA LEU A 83 -5.47 11.33 -20.18
C LEU A 83 -4.16 10.78 -19.61
N THR A 84 -3.26 11.66 -19.19
CA THR A 84 -2.01 11.31 -18.53
C THR A 84 -1.73 12.34 -17.46
N ARG A 85 -1.64 11.91 -16.20
CA ARG A 85 -1.56 12.80 -15.04
C ARG A 85 -0.82 12.15 -13.88
N ASP A 86 -0.11 12.97 -13.11
CA ASP A 86 0.37 12.59 -11.79
C ASP A 86 -0.77 12.76 -10.77
N VAL A 87 -0.91 11.80 -9.87
CA VAL A 87 -1.95 11.75 -8.84
C VAL A 87 -1.30 11.46 -7.50
N ASP A 88 -1.66 12.25 -6.49
CA ASP A 88 -1.22 12.07 -5.12
C ASP A 88 -2.37 11.53 -4.29
N VAL A 89 -2.22 10.32 -3.78
CA VAL A 89 -3.20 9.66 -2.91
C VAL A 89 -2.64 9.58 -1.51
N SER A 90 -3.33 10.13 -0.53
CA SER A 90 -2.96 10.00 0.87
C SER A 90 -3.85 9.05 1.62
N VAL A 91 -3.28 8.34 2.58
CA VAL A 91 -4.00 7.40 3.44
C VAL A 91 -3.56 7.55 4.87
N LEU A 92 -4.48 7.30 5.80
CA LEU A 92 -4.15 7.18 7.21
C LEU A 92 -3.75 5.74 7.53
N PRO A 93 -2.61 5.54 8.21
CA PRO A 93 -2.30 4.24 8.78
C PRO A 93 -3.41 3.80 9.75
N ASP A 94 -3.79 2.53 9.67
CA ASP A 94 -4.76 1.89 10.55
C ASP A 94 -4.20 0.57 11.05
N ALA A 95 -4.26 0.35 12.36
CA ALA A 95 -3.86 -0.91 12.97
C ALA A 95 -4.96 -1.37 13.92
N GLN A 96 -5.40 -2.61 13.75
CA GLN A 96 -6.36 -3.25 14.64
C GLN A 96 -5.95 -4.70 14.89
N SER A 97 -5.69 -5.02 16.16
CA SER A 97 -5.29 -6.35 16.62
C SER A 97 -4.01 -6.86 15.93
N GLU A 98 -4.13 -7.75 14.94
CA GLU A 98 -3.02 -8.32 14.17
C GLU A 98 -2.94 -7.78 12.72
N THR A 99 -3.89 -6.93 12.33
CA THR A 99 -4.01 -6.43 10.96
C THR A 99 -3.51 -5.01 10.89
N ILE A 100 -2.62 -4.74 9.93
CA ILE A 100 -2.27 -3.38 9.52
C ILE A 100 -3.00 -3.07 8.22
N GLY A 101 -3.29 -1.80 8.02
CA GLY A 101 -3.93 -1.36 6.81
C GLY A 101 -3.89 0.14 6.70
N PHE A 102 -4.64 0.60 5.73
CA PHE A 102 -4.75 2.01 5.44
C PHE A 102 -6.23 2.33 5.29
N ARG A 103 -6.65 3.44 5.91
CA ARG A 103 -8.02 3.93 5.87
C ARG A 103 -8.03 5.36 5.35
N ASP A 104 -9.24 5.87 5.11
CA ASP A 104 -9.45 7.29 4.76
C ASP A 104 -8.53 7.73 3.61
N ALA A 105 -8.57 6.94 2.53
CA ALA A 105 -7.88 7.23 1.30
C ALA A 105 -8.48 8.49 0.68
N ARG A 106 -7.62 9.47 0.41
CA ARG A 106 -7.99 10.76 -0.16
C ARG A 106 -7.08 11.06 -1.32
N ILE A 107 -7.57 11.89 -2.24
CA ILE A 107 -6.76 12.36 -3.34
C ILE A 107 -6.38 13.81 -3.04
N ASP A 108 -5.13 14.01 -2.64
CA ASP A 108 -4.63 15.32 -2.22
C ASP A 108 -4.43 16.23 -3.42
N ARG A 109 -4.08 15.62 -4.56
CA ARG A 109 -3.88 16.33 -5.82
C ARG A 109 -4.39 15.50 -6.99
N LEU A 110 -5.54 15.91 -7.51
CA LEU A 110 -5.86 15.74 -8.91
C LEU A 110 -5.75 17.11 -9.57
N SER A 111 -5.16 17.14 -10.76
CA SER A 111 -5.23 18.21 -11.77
C SER A 111 -6.29 19.32 -11.58
N ASN A 112 -5.99 20.54 -12.05
CA ASN A 112 -6.88 21.72 -12.10
C ASN A 112 -8.21 21.57 -12.89
N SER A 113 -8.65 20.36 -13.28
CA SER A 113 -9.91 20.12 -14.01
C SER A 113 -10.86 19.31 -13.14
N ARG A 114 -11.95 19.98 -12.75
CA ARG A 114 -12.94 19.51 -11.78
C ARG A 114 -13.74 18.31 -12.29
N GLU A 115 -13.88 18.18 -13.61
CA GLU A 115 -14.66 17.13 -14.26
C GLU A 115 -14.00 15.74 -14.15
N LEU A 116 -12.67 15.69 -14.11
CA LEU A 116 -11.92 14.43 -14.06
C LEU A 116 -11.85 13.84 -12.64
N ASN A 117 -11.87 14.71 -11.63
CA ASN A 117 -11.88 14.32 -10.23
C ASN A 117 -13.13 13.49 -9.92
N PHE A 118 -14.28 13.93 -10.44
CA PHE A 118 -15.55 13.23 -10.29
C PHE A 118 -15.56 11.79 -10.84
N LEU A 119 -14.75 11.50 -11.87
CA LEU A 119 -14.66 10.15 -12.44
C LEU A 119 -13.71 9.23 -11.67
N LEU A 120 -12.71 9.80 -11.01
CA LEU A 120 -11.63 9.05 -10.36
C LEU A 120 -11.88 8.86 -8.86
N GLU A 121 -12.50 9.83 -8.19
CA GLU A 121 -12.81 9.79 -6.74
C GLU A 121 -13.62 8.54 -6.34
N PRO A 122 -14.75 8.18 -6.97
CA PRO A 122 -15.57 7.06 -6.51
C PRO A 122 -14.86 5.70 -6.67
N PHE A 123 -14.04 5.58 -7.71
CA PHE A 123 -13.27 4.37 -7.98
C PHE A 123 -12.16 4.19 -6.93
N LEU A 124 -11.45 5.27 -6.62
CA LEU A 124 -10.33 5.26 -5.69
C LEU A 124 -10.79 5.10 -4.23
N GLU A 125 -11.90 5.72 -3.83
CA GLU A 125 -12.48 5.57 -2.48
C GLU A 125 -12.85 4.11 -2.14
N HIS A 126 -13.32 3.34 -3.12
CA HIS A 126 -13.80 1.97 -2.86
C HIS A 126 -12.73 0.90 -3.08
N GLN A 127 -11.86 1.06 -4.09
CA GLN A 127 -10.90 0.00 -4.48
C GLN A 127 -9.58 0.06 -3.71
N LEU A 128 -9.05 1.25 -3.41
CA LEU A 128 -7.74 1.38 -2.76
C LEU A 128 -7.72 0.83 -1.33
N PRO A 129 -8.68 1.19 -0.43
CA PRO A 129 -8.62 0.71 0.96
C PRO A 129 -8.74 -0.80 1.08
N GLN A 130 -9.46 -1.47 0.16
CA GLN A 130 -9.63 -2.92 0.20
C GLN A 130 -8.36 -3.66 -0.22
N GLN A 131 -7.61 -3.11 -1.18
CA GLN A 131 -6.39 -3.74 -1.70
C GLN A 131 -5.12 -3.42 -0.88
N LEU A 132 -5.20 -2.43 0.02
CA LEU A 132 -4.09 -2.02 0.89
C LEU A 132 -4.19 -2.58 2.32
N LYS A 133 -5.19 -3.42 2.63
CA LYS A 133 -5.25 -4.16 3.89
C LYS A 133 -4.29 -5.33 3.85
N VAL A 134 -3.31 -5.34 4.74
CA VAL A 134 -2.28 -6.38 4.78
C VAL A 134 -2.22 -6.98 6.18
N ASN A 135 -2.33 -8.30 6.28
CA ASN A 135 -2.15 -8.95 7.56
C ASN A 135 -0.66 -8.90 7.96
N ALA A 136 -0.32 -8.11 8.97
CA ALA A 136 1.06 -7.87 9.39
C ALA A 136 1.69 -9.17 9.94
N ALA A 137 0.90 -9.97 10.64
CA ALA A 137 1.35 -11.25 11.17
C ALA A 137 1.77 -12.21 10.05
N THR A 138 1.04 -12.24 8.93
CA THR A 138 1.42 -13.05 7.75
C THR A 138 2.74 -12.58 7.14
N LEU A 139 2.94 -11.26 6.98
CA LEU A 139 4.19 -10.73 6.44
C LEU A 139 5.39 -11.00 7.36
N MET A 140 5.23 -10.77 8.68
CA MET A 140 6.30 -11.08 9.63
C MET A 140 6.63 -12.57 9.65
N ARG A 141 5.63 -13.44 9.62
CA ARG A 141 5.86 -14.90 9.53
C ARG A 141 6.63 -15.27 8.25
N GLN A 142 6.29 -14.68 7.10
CA GLN A 142 7.02 -14.91 5.85
C GLN A 142 8.46 -14.42 5.91
N LEU A 143 8.72 -13.25 6.50
CA LEU A 143 10.07 -12.70 6.66
C LEU A 143 10.92 -13.56 7.61
N LEU A 144 10.33 -14.01 8.73
CA LEU A 144 11.02 -14.88 9.70
C LEU A 144 11.32 -16.26 9.11
N THR A 145 10.43 -16.79 8.27
CA THR A 145 10.67 -18.06 7.57
C THR A 145 11.83 -17.93 6.57
N LYS A 146 11.91 -16.83 5.82
CA LYS A 146 13.06 -16.54 4.94
C LYS A 146 14.36 -16.28 5.70
N SER A 147 14.28 -15.71 6.91
CA SER A 147 15.45 -15.55 7.76
C SER A 147 15.99 -16.90 8.24
N ALA A 148 15.11 -17.88 8.52
CA ALA A 148 15.55 -19.22 8.94
C ALA A 148 16.38 -19.93 7.86
N GLU A 149 16.06 -19.70 6.58
CA GLU A 149 16.82 -20.22 5.44
C GLU A 149 18.25 -19.65 5.33
N THR A 150 18.50 -18.49 5.95
CA THR A 150 19.79 -17.78 5.88
C THR A 150 20.59 -17.83 7.19
N THR A 151 19.95 -18.04 8.35
CA THR A 151 20.60 -18.03 9.67
C THR A 151 20.78 -19.41 10.31
N GLY A 152 20.10 -20.45 9.80
CA GLY A 152 20.21 -21.82 10.32
C GLY A 152 19.39 -22.10 11.59
N TYR A 153 18.60 -21.14 12.07
CA TYR A 153 17.69 -21.30 13.21
C TYR A 153 16.26 -20.87 12.84
N ALA A 154 15.25 -21.61 13.32
CA ALA A 154 13.87 -21.30 13.03
C ALA A 154 13.31 -20.30 14.06
N ILE A 155 13.13 -19.05 13.66
CA ILE A 155 12.48 -18.03 14.47
C ILE A 155 10.98 -18.09 14.22
N THR A 156 10.18 -18.41 15.23
CA THR A 156 8.71 -18.43 15.16
C THR A 156 8.10 -17.27 15.91
N LEU A 157 7.12 -16.60 15.29
CA LEU A 157 6.30 -15.55 15.90
C LEU A 157 5.10 -16.19 16.58
N ASP A 158 5.15 -16.30 17.91
CA ASP A 158 4.12 -16.96 18.71
C ASP A 158 2.93 -16.03 18.96
N ASN A 159 3.20 -14.74 19.15
CA ASN A 159 2.18 -13.71 19.34
C ASN A 159 2.63 -12.38 18.73
N LEU A 160 1.69 -11.65 18.13
CA LEU A 160 1.86 -10.30 17.64
C LEU A 160 0.63 -9.49 17.99
N LYS A 161 0.79 -8.47 18.82
CA LYS A 161 -0.26 -7.49 19.09
C LYS A 161 0.22 -6.13 18.64
N ILE A 162 -0.56 -5.48 17.78
CA ILE A 162 -0.23 -4.17 17.24
C ILE A 162 -1.00 -3.13 18.04
N HIS A 163 -0.28 -2.24 18.72
CA HIS A 163 -0.88 -1.18 19.53
C HIS A 163 -1.16 0.05 18.70
N SER A 164 -0.21 0.45 17.84
CA SER A 164 -0.38 1.62 17.01
C SER A 164 0.44 1.54 15.73
N MET A 165 0.01 2.33 14.74
CA MET A 165 0.74 2.58 13.51
C MET A 165 0.61 4.07 13.19
N ILE A 166 1.71 4.80 13.23
CA ILE A 166 1.70 6.25 13.06
C ILE A 166 2.84 6.71 12.14
N VAL A 167 2.67 7.85 11.50
CA VAL A 167 3.75 8.52 10.79
C VAL A 167 4.49 9.44 11.76
N GLN A 168 5.80 9.26 11.89
CA GLN A 168 6.66 10.09 12.73
C GLN A 168 8.04 10.24 12.08
N ASN A 169 8.57 11.47 12.04
CA ASN A 169 9.91 11.77 11.51
C ASN A 169 10.18 11.15 10.13
N ASN A 170 9.18 11.20 9.23
CA ASN A 170 9.29 10.64 7.89
C ASN A 170 9.49 9.10 7.86
N LEU A 171 8.99 8.41 8.88
CA LEU A 171 8.93 6.97 9.03
C LEU A 171 7.51 6.55 9.40
N LEU A 172 7.11 5.36 8.97
CA LEU A 172 5.94 4.68 9.51
C LEU A 172 6.40 3.85 10.72
N VAL A 173 5.99 4.26 11.91
CA VAL A 173 6.34 3.64 13.18
C VAL A 173 5.21 2.70 13.59
N LEU A 174 5.57 1.45 13.84
CA LEU A 174 4.68 0.42 14.34
C LEU A 174 5.07 0.07 15.77
N ASP A 175 4.14 0.23 16.71
CA ASP A 175 4.31 -0.21 18.10
C ASP A 175 3.64 -1.57 18.25
N VAL A 176 4.44 -2.58 18.57
CA VAL A 176 4.01 -3.97 18.65
C VAL A 176 4.52 -4.66 19.90
N ASP A 177 3.66 -5.45 20.54
CA ASP A 177 4.09 -6.50 21.46
C ASP A 177 4.30 -7.79 20.69
N THR A 178 5.51 -8.34 20.74
CA THR A 178 5.83 -9.62 20.10
C THR A 178 6.47 -10.60 21.06
N ILE A 179 6.14 -11.88 20.87
CA ILE A 179 6.84 -13.00 21.50
C ILE A 179 7.44 -13.83 20.38
N LEU A 180 8.77 -13.91 20.39
CA LEU A 180 9.57 -14.68 19.44
C LEU A 180 10.18 -15.87 20.16
N SER A 181 10.05 -17.05 19.58
CA SER A 181 10.75 -18.26 20.00
C SER A 181 11.78 -18.67 18.97
N VAL A 182 12.94 -19.15 19.43
CA VAL A 182 13.97 -19.74 18.58
C VAL A 182 13.98 -21.25 18.81
N ARG A 183 13.94 -22.02 17.73
CA ARG A 183 14.09 -23.48 17.75
C ARG A 183 15.18 -23.95 16.82
#